data_AF-A0A8S9MNX6-F1
#
_entry.id   AF-A0A8S9MNX6-F1
#
_cell.length_a   1.000
_cell.length_b   1.000
_cell.length_c   1.000
_cell.angle_alpha   90.00
_cell.angle_beta   90.00
_cell.angle_gamma   90.00
#
_symmetry.space_group_name_H-M   'P 1'
#
loop_
_entity.id
_entity.type
_entity.pdbx_description
1 polymer ?
#
loop_
_entity_poly.entity_id
_entity_poly.type
_entity_poly.pdbx_seq_one_letter_code
_entity_poly.pdbx_strand_id
1 'polypeptide(L)'
;MFLRETKETENDIERMFHQVRQKMKQKVTLKKKSDHEKFVVSSLIGRIDYHGALGDTCSSVNILPKVMTDQLGVKIKPSEDSFSFVDCSKVN
;
A
#
# COMPACT_ATOMS: atom_id res chain seq x y z
N MET A 1 -20.85 2.88 -28.62
CA MET A 1 -19.84 3.82 -28.10
C MET A 1 -20.60 4.96 -27.46
N PHE A 2 -20.55 5.10 -26.12
CA PHE A 2 -21.24 6.18 -25.43
C PHE A 2 -20.30 7.38 -25.36
N LEU A 3 -20.57 8.40 -26.19
CA LEU A 3 -19.95 9.72 -26.05
C LEU A 3 -20.67 10.44 -24.92
N ARG A 4 -20.04 10.50 -23.76
CA ARG A 4 -20.53 11.30 -22.64
C ARG A 4 -19.98 12.71 -22.86
N GLU A 5 -20.83 13.66 -23.24
CA GLU A 5 -20.45 15.07 -23.28
C GLU A 5 -20.08 15.51 -21.87
N THR A 6 -18.78 15.70 -21.63
CA THR A 6 -18.28 16.30 -20.39
C THR A 6 -18.31 17.81 -20.55
N LYS A 7 -18.70 18.53 -19.49
CA LYS A 7 -18.64 20.01 -19.44
C LYS A 7 -17.20 20.55 -19.35
N GLU A 8 -16.21 19.67 -19.42
CA GLU A 8 -14.80 20.01 -19.23
C GLU A 8 -14.24 20.60 -20.51
N THR A 9 -13.65 21.78 -20.39
CA THR A 9 -12.97 22.42 -21.52
C THR A 9 -11.61 21.76 -21.75
N GLU A 10 -11.02 21.97 -22.92
CA GLU A 10 -9.66 21.50 -23.24
C GLU A 10 -8.63 21.94 -22.18
N ASN A 11 -8.75 23.19 -21.71
CA ASN A 11 -7.92 23.73 -20.63
C ASN A 11 -8.12 23.00 -19.29
N ASP A 12 -9.35 22.57 -18.98
CA ASP A 12 -9.60 21.79 -17.77
C ASP A 12 -8.95 20.41 -17.87
N ILE A 13 -9.04 19.77 -19.04
CA ILE A 13 -8.39 18.48 -19.31
C ILE A 13 -6.87 18.61 -19.18
N GLU A 14 -6.28 19.64 -19.78
CA GLU A 14 -4.84 19.91 -19.68
C GLU A 14 -4.42 20.11 -18.22
N ARG A 15 -5.19 20.89 -17.45
CA ARG A 15 -4.95 21.11 -16.01
C ARG A 15 -4.99 19.80 -15.22
N MET A 16 -5.95 18.91 -15.51
CA MET A 16 -6.02 17.60 -14.86
C MET A 16 -4.78 16.75 -15.16
N PHE A 17 -4.36 16.66 -16.42
CA PHE A 17 -3.14 15.94 -16.78
C PHE A 17 -1.89 16.50 -16.12
N HIS A 18 -1.77 17.83 -16.07
CA HIS A 18 -0.64 18.49 -15.42
C HIS A 18 -0.62 18.19 -13.92
N GLN A 19 -1.78 18.22 -13.25
CA GLN A 19 -1.92 17.88 -11.84
C GLN A 19 -1.55 16.41 -11.56
N VAL A 20 -1.99 15.48 -12.41
CA VAL A 20 -1.60 14.07 -12.32
C VAL A 20 -0.10 13.90 -12.49
N ARG A 21 0.51 14.53 -13.51
CA ARG A 21 1.97 14.47 -13.73
C ARG A 21 2.76 15.01 -12.55
N GLN A 22 2.34 16.12 -11.94
CA GLN A 22 3.00 16.68 -10.76
C GLN A 22 2.90 15.74 -9.55
N LYS A 23 1.73 15.09 -9.34
CA LYS A 23 1.60 14.04 -8.32
C LYS A 23 2.51 12.84 -8.60
N MET A 24 2.68 12.45 -9.87
CA MET A 24 3.55 11.32 -10.24
C MET A 24 5.04 11.62 -9.98
N LYS A 25 5.49 12.88 -10.08
CA LYS A 25 6.87 13.28 -9.74
C LYS A 25 7.20 13.07 -8.26
N GLN A 26 6.21 13.15 -7.38
CA GLN A 26 6.37 12.92 -5.94
C GLN A 26 6.25 11.45 -5.55
N LYS A 27 5.85 10.56 -6.48
CA LYS A 27 5.74 9.13 -6.21
C LYS A 27 7.09 8.44 -6.38
N VAL A 28 7.42 7.57 -5.45
CA VAL A 28 8.58 6.68 -5.55
C VAL A 28 8.20 5.48 -6.41
N THR A 29 8.99 5.19 -7.44
CA THR A 29 8.81 3.97 -8.24
C THR A 29 9.51 2.81 -7.52
N LEU A 30 8.72 1.85 -7.06
CA LEU A 30 9.22 0.62 -6.44
C LEU A 30 9.45 -0.43 -7.52
N LYS A 31 10.65 -1.01 -7.57
CA LYS A 31 10.95 -2.12 -8.47
C LYS A 31 10.28 -3.39 -7.94
N LYS A 32 9.54 -4.08 -8.80
CA LYS A 32 9.06 -5.44 -8.49
C LYS A 32 10.26 -6.35 -8.27
N LYS A 33 10.19 -7.22 -7.25
CA LYS A 33 11.05 -8.42 -7.25
C LYS A 33 10.44 -9.43 -8.23
N SER A 34 11.31 -10.23 -8.85
CA SER A 34 10.96 -11.23 -9.86
C SER A 34 9.78 -12.11 -9.41
N ASP A 35 8.70 -12.01 -10.21
CA ASP A 35 7.39 -12.67 -10.19
C ASP A 35 6.37 -12.44 -9.06
N HIS A 36 5.12 -12.25 -9.53
CA HIS A 36 3.81 -12.05 -8.87
C HIS A 36 3.70 -10.95 -7.82
N GLU A 37 3.03 -9.83 -8.18
CA GLU A 37 2.30 -8.82 -7.36
C GLU A 37 2.89 -8.29 -6.04
N LYS A 38 4.07 -8.75 -5.66
CA LYS A 38 4.68 -8.53 -4.36
C LYS A 38 5.77 -7.50 -4.52
N PHE A 39 5.51 -6.32 -3.98
CA PHE A 39 6.52 -5.28 -3.87
C PHE A 39 7.25 -5.45 -2.55
N VAL A 40 8.57 -5.38 -2.58
CA VAL A 40 9.38 -5.35 -1.36
C VAL A 40 9.84 -3.92 -1.15
N VAL A 41 9.47 -3.35 -0.01
CA VAL A 41 9.80 -1.99 0.37
C VAL A 41 10.72 -2.03 1.59
N SER A 42 11.69 -1.10 1.65
CA SER A 42 12.41 -0.86 2.88
C SER A 42 11.56 0.05 3.76
N SER A 43 11.27 -0.38 4.98
CA SER A 43 10.50 0.40 5.95
C SER A 43 11.33 0.71 7.18
N LEU A 44 11.30 1.97 7.60
CA LEU A 44 11.85 2.39 8.88
C LEU A 44 10.72 2.32 9.92
N ILE A 45 10.87 1.45 10.91
CA ILE A 45 9.92 1.34 12.03
C ILE A 45 10.67 1.69 13.31
N GLY A 46 10.29 2.80 13.95
CA GLY A 46 11.03 3.34 15.09
C GLY A 46 12.44 3.79 14.67
N ARG A 47 13.46 3.03 15.08
CA ARG A 47 14.88 3.27 14.75
C ARG A 47 15.55 2.10 14.02
N ILE A 48 14.75 1.13 13.55
CA ILE A 48 15.25 -0.07 12.90
C ILE A 48 14.79 -0.06 11.44
N ASP A 49 15.75 -0.22 10.52
CA ASP A 49 15.47 -0.39 9.11
C ASP A 49 15.16 -1.85 8.80
N TYR A 50 13.95 -2.10 8.32
CA TYR A 50 13.49 -3.40 7.88
C TYR A 50 13.51 -3.48 6.36
N HIS A 51 14.50 -4.19 5.83
CA HIS A 51 14.62 -4.43 4.40
C HIS A 51 13.82 -5.68 4.03
N GLY A 52 12.62 -5.53 3.45
CA GLY A 52 11.80 -6.71 3.18
C GLY A 52 10.29 -6.57 3.35
N ALA A 53 9.77 -5.38 3.66
CA ALA A 53 8.35 -5.21 3.91
C ALA A 53 7.53 -5.51 2.66
N LEU A 54 6.55 -6.41 2.79
CA LEU A 54 5.67 -6.77 1.69
C LEU A 54 4.61 -5.68 1.49
N GLY A 55 4.61 -5.06 0.32
CA GLY A 55 3.55 -4.16 -0.12
C GLY A 55 2.40 -4.97 -0.71
N ASP A 56 1.34 -5.15 0.07
CA ASP A 56 0.06 -5.72 -0.36
C ASP A 56 -0.95 -4.57 -0.58
N THR A 57 -1.29 -4.30 -1.84
CA THR A 57 -2.24 -3.23 -2.18
C THR A 57 -3.69 -3.60 -1.83
N CYS A 58 -3.98 -4.88 -1.62
CA CYS A 58 -5.31 -5.37 -1.23
C CYS A 58 -5.50 -5.39 0.29
N SER A 59 -4.47 -5.13 1.09
CA SER A 59 -4.59 -5.05 2.54
C SER A 59 -4.96 -3.64 3.00
N SER A 60 -5.98 -3.53 3.85
CA SER A 60 -6.33 -2.29 4.56
C SER A 60 -5.57 -2.11 5.87
N VAL A 61 -4.88 -3.15 6.34
CA VAL A 61 -4.16 -3.19 7.62
C VAL A 61 -2.68 -3.49 7.44
N ASN A 62 -1.85 -2.95 8.32
CA ASN A 62 -0.44 -3.30 8.39
C ASN A 62 -0.25 -4.44 9.40
N ILE A 63 0.37 -5.53 8.96
CA ILE A 63 0.66 -6.69 9.80
C ILE A 63 2.14 -6.69 10.14
N LEU A 64 2.46 -6.72 11.44
CA LEU A 64 3.82 -6.79 11.94
C LEU A 64 4.01 -8.09 12.76
N PRO A 65 4.97 -8.96 12.40
CA PRO A 65 5.31 -10.12 13.21
C PRO A 65 5.67 -9.74 14.66
N LYS A 66 5.19 -10.51 15.63
CA LYS A 66 5.44 -10.27 17.07
C LYS A 66 6.93 -10.20 17.43
N VAL A 67 7.77 -11.00 16.76
CA VAL A 67 9.22 -10.95 16.96
C VAL A 67 9.81 -9.56 16.69
N MET A 68 9.25 -8.80 15.75
CA MET A 68 9.69 -7.43 15.46
C MET A 68 9.23 -6.46 16.54
N THR A 69 8.05 -6.67 17.14
CA THR A 69 7.62 -5.84 18.29
C THR A 69 8.47 -6.07 19.53
N ASP A 70 8.96 -7.30 19.74
CA ASP A 70 9.88 -7.61 20.83
C ASP A 70 11.23 -6.89 20.62
N GLN A 71 11.75 -6.88 19.39
CA GLN A 71 12.95 -6.12 19.02
C GLN A 71 12.80 -4.61 19.23
N LEU A 72 11.61 -4.07 19.00
CA LEU A 72 11.29 -2.65 19.22
C LEU A 72 11.05 -2.33 20.70
N GLY A 73 10.99 -3.33 21.59
CA GLY A 73 10.69 -3.16 23.00
C GLY A 73 9.26 -2.69 23.28
N VAL A 74 8.34 -2.91 22.33
CA VAL A 74 6.96 -2.42 22.42
C VAL A 74 6.13 -3.42 23.23
N LYS A 75 5.58 -2.98 24.37
CA LYS A 75 4.60 -3.78 25.12
C LYS A 75 3.26 -3.79 24.36
N ILE A 76 2.93 -4.91 23.73
CA ILE A 76 1.62 -5.11 23.10
C ILE A 76 0.59 -5.44 24.19
N LYS A 77 -0.49 -4.66 24.25
CA LYS A 77 -1.72 -5.03 24.94
C LYS A 77 -2.70 -5.59 23.89
N PRO A 78 -3.41 -6.69 24.16
CA PRO A 78 -4.48 -7.15 23.28
C PRO A 78 -5.53 -6.04 23.08
N SER A 79 -6.01 -5.88 21.84
CA SER A 79 -7.21 -5.07 21.60
C SER A 79 -8.43 -5.82 22.13
N GLU A 80 -9.47 -5.08 22.52
CA GLU A 80 -10.80 -5.65 22.73
C GLU A 80 -11.46 -6.03 21.40
N ASP A 81 -11.02 -5.43 20.30
CA ASP A 81 -11.44 -5.79 18.95
C ASP A 81 -10.93 -7.18 18.57
N SER A 82 -11.83 -8.01 18.04
CA SER A 82 -11.50 -9.31 17.47
C SER A 82 -11.80 -9.31 15.97
N PHE A 83 -10.86 -9.82 15.19
CA PHE A 83 -11.01 -10.01 13.75
C PHE A 83 -10.91 -11.50 13.45
N SER A 84 -11.80 -12.01 12.61
CA SER A 84 -11.68 -13.36 12.06
C SER A 84 -10.95 -13.30 10.72
N PHE A 85 -9.86 -14.06 10.61
CA PHE A 85 -9.23 -14.29 9.32
C PHE A 85 -10.04 -15.35 8.58
N VAL A 86 -10.55 -15.01 7.40
CA VAL A 86 -11.17 -15.98 6.49
C VAL A 86 -10.05 -16.60 5.66
N ASP A 87 -9.82 -17.90 5.85
CA ASP A 87 -8.91 -18.66 5.00
C ASP A 87 -9.60 -18.98 3.67
N CYS A 88 -9.41 -18.10 2.69
CA CYS A 88 -9.95 -18.28 1.34
C CYS A 88 -9.17 -19.31 0.51
N SER A 89 -8.08 -19.90 1.01
CA SER A 89 -7.31 -20.89 0.25
C SER A 89 -8.07 -22.20 0.00
N LYS A 90 -9.17 -22.40 0.74
CA LYS A 90 -10.04 -23.59 0.64
C LYS A 90 -11.31 -23.33 -0.17
N VAL A 91 -11.53 -22.10 -0.62
CA VAL A 91 -12.70 -21.75 -1.43
C VAL A 91 -12.29 -21.93 -2.90
N ASN A 92 -12.60 -23.12 -3.44
CA ASN A 92 -12.61 -23.38 -4.88
C ASN A 92 -13.79 -22.67 -5.55
#